data_AF-A0A6V7J042-F1
#
_entry.id   AF-A0A6V7J042-F1
#
_cell.length_a   1.000
_cell.length_b   1.000
_cell.length_c   1.000
_cell.angle_alpha   90.00
_cell.angle_beta   90.00
_cell.angle_gamma   90.00
#
_symmetry.space_group_name_H-M   'P 1'
#
loop_
_entity.id
_entity.type
_entity.pdbx_description
1 polymer ?
#
loop_
_entity_poly.entity_id
_entity_poly.type
_entity_poly.pdbx_seq_one_letter_code
_entity_poly.pdbx_strand_id
1 'polypeptide(L)' 'MGAYLSEPETKKISSDEAGKNVAFGASSMQGWRVNQE' A
#
# COMPACT_ATOMS: atom_id res chain seq x y z
N MET A 1 17.25 0.79 -15.37
CA MET A 1 16.61 -0.36 -14.69
C MET A 1 15.13 -0.28 -15.03
N GLY A 2 14.58 -1.19 -15.85
CA GLY A 2 13.17 -1.09 -16.31
C GLY A 2 12.16 -1.14 -15.17
N ALA A 3 10.93 -0.62 -15.38
CA ALA A 3 9.77 -0.64 -14.47
C ALA A 3 9.99 -0.26 -12.97
N TYR A 4 11.14 0.32 -12.62
CA TYR A 4 11.46 0.80 -11.27
C TYR A 4 11.60 2.32 -11.22
N LEU A 5 11.15 2.92 -10.12
CA LEU A 5 11.33 4.34 -9.79
C LEU A 5 12.78 4.62 -9.34
N SER A 6 13.20 5.89 -9.42
CA SER A 6 14.51 6.33 -8.92
C SER A 6 14.61 6.30 -7.40
N GLU A 7 13.49 6.47 -6.71
CA GLU A 7 13.32 6.37 -5.26
C GLU A 7 11.99 5.64 -4.98
N PRO A 8 11.83 4.95 -3.83
CA PRO A 8 10.61 4.21 -3.55
C PRO A 8 9.47 5.16 -3.18
N GLU A 9 8.29 4.90 -3.72
CA GLU A 9 7.07 5.57 -3.28
C GLU A 9 6.63 4.98 -1.94
N THR A 10 6.87 5.74 -0.87
CA THR A 10 6.67 5.29 0.52
C THR A 10 5.31 5.68 1.10
N LYS A 11 4.44 6.30 0.29
CA LYS A 11 3.09 6.64 0.70
C LYS A 11 2.32 5.38 1.09
N LYS A 12 1.84 5.36 2.33
CA LYS A 12 0.97 4.29 2.82
C LYS A 12 -0.48 4.62 2.54
N ILE A 13 -1.20 3.64 2.02
CA ILE A 13 -2.65 3.64 1.93
C ILE A 13 -3.11 2.65 2.99
N SER A 14 -3.76 3.14 4.04
CA SER A 14 -4.29 2.33 5.13
C SER A 14 -5.81 2.46 5.22
N SER A 15 -6.47 1.36 5.56
CA SER A 15 -7.91 1.33 5.83
C SER A 15 -8.15 0.45 7.05
N ASP A 16 -8.88 0.99 8.02
CA ASP A 16 -9.22 0.30 9.26
C ASP A 16 -10.74 0.35 9.43
N GLU A 17 -11.36 -0.80 9.66
CA GLU A 17 -12.80 -0.92 9.85
C GLU A 17 -13.12 -1.93 10.95
N ALA A 18 -14.22 -1.66 11.66
CA ALA A 18 -14.73 -2.52 12.71
C ALA A 18 -16.20 -2.85 12.46
N GLY A 19 -16.50 -4.13 12.29
CA GLY A 19 -17.85 -4.68 12.27
C GLY A 19 -18.28 -5.15 13.66
N LYS A 20 -19.48 -5.74 13.74
CA LYS A 20 -20.05 -6.21 15.01
C LYS A 20 -19.23 -7.32 15.70
N ASN A 21 -18.48 -8.11 14.92
CA ASN A 21 -17.83 -9.34 15.40
C ASN A 21 -16.34 -9.41 15.05
N VAL A 22 -15.85 -8.50 14.23
CA VAL A 22 -14.46 -8.49 13.76
C VAL A 22 -14.04 -7.06 13.46
N ALA A 23 -12.79 -6.74 13.77
CA ALA A 23 -12.12 -5.55 13.29
C ALA A 23 -10.94 -5.98 12.41
N PHE A 24 -10.68 -5.22 11.35
CA PHE A 24 -9.56 -5.45 10.46
C PHE A 24 -8.89 -4.14 10.08
N GLY A 25 -7.61 -4.25 9.75
CA GLY A 25 -6.81 -3.18 9.19
C GLY A 25 -6.05 -3.70 7.98
N ALA A 26 -5.93 -2.88 6.96
CA ALA A 26 -5.15 -3.14 5.77
C ALA A 26 -4.21 -1.96 5.51
N SER A 27 -2.99 -2.25 5.04
CA SER A 27 -2.06 -1.23 4.59
C SER A 27 -1.32 -1.69 3.34
N SER A 28 -1.16 -0.78 2.38
CA SER A 28 -0.45 -1.02 1.13
C SER A 28 0.48 0.14 0.81
N MET A 29 1.56 -0.15 0.09
CA MET A 29 2.57 0.81 -0.35
C MET A 29 3.12 0.37 -1.71
N GLN A 30 3.23 1.30 -2.65
CA GLN A 30 3.70 1.04 -4.01
C GLN A 30 5.18 0.60 -4.05
N GLY A 31 6.03 1.20 -3.22
CA GLY A 31 7.45 0.88 -3.17
C GLY A 31 8.17 1.28 -4.45
N TRP A 32 9.01 0.40 -4.98
CA TRP A 32 9.89 0.72 -6.11
C TRP A 32 9.23 0.56 -7.48
N ARG A 33 8.03 -0.04 -7.58
CA ARG A 33 7.39 -0.33 -8.86
C ARG A 33 6.73 0.93 -9.44
N VAL A 34 6.84 1.12 -10.75
CA VAL A 34 6.21 2.26 -11.46
C VAL A 34 4.69 2.27 -11.32
N ASN A 35 4.07 1.09 -11.21
CA ASN A 35 2.63 0.92 -10.97
C ASN A 35 2.38 0.06 -9.73
N GLN A 36 1.34 0.40 -8.98
CA GLN A 36 0.77 -0.44 -7.92
C GLN A 36 -0.41 -1.22 -8.53
N GLU A 37 -0.24 -2.53 -8.72
CA GLU A 37 -1.26 -3.46 -9.23
C GLU A 37 -2.13 -4.04 -8.11
#